data_AF-A0A9E8NB63-F1
#
_entry.id   AF-A0A9E8NB63-F1
#
_cell.length_a   1.000
_cell.length_b   1.000
_cell.length_c   1.000
_cell.angle_alpha   90.00
_cell.angle_beta   90.00
_cell.angle_gamma   90.00
#
_symmetry.space_group_name_H-M   'P 1'
#
loop_
_entity.id
_entity.type
_entity.pdbx_description
1 polymer ?
#
loop_
_entity_poly.entity_id
_entity_poly.type
_entity_poly.pdbx_seq_one_letter_code
_entity_poly.pdbx_strand_id
1 'polypeptide(L)'
;MRKLTSTNFYNQTFLEEKCRLNELINLLSKRWLTEVMFSIEEGNNRFSSLKDDLRHISDNVLADRLKLLEQHKLIIRNDNLPEVPSRVEYALSATGMQLSALLDGLCHFSENDMEFPS
;
A
#
# COMPACT_ATOMS: atom_id res chain seq x y z
N MET A 1 -1.91 -3.16 20.33
CA MET A 1 -2.72 -1.94 20.54
C MET A 1 -1.77 -0.76 20.70
N ARG A 2 -1.96 0.33 19.94
CA ARG A 2 -1.08 1.52 19.99
C ARG A 2 -1.33 2.27 21.32
N LYS A 3 -0.28 2.55 22.09
CA LYS A 3 -0.40 3.32 23.34
C LYS A 3 -0.61 4.79 23.01
N LEU A 4 -1.84 5.28 23.18
CA LEU A 4 -2.25 6.66 22.85
C LEU A 4 -1.59 7.72 23.75
N THR A 5 -0.88 7.31 24.79
CA THR A 5 -0.14 8.18 25.71
C THR A 5 1.38 8.14 25.49
N SER A 6 1.85 7.39 24.48
CA SER A 6 3.28 7.27 24.21
C SER A 6 3.82 8.48 23.45
N THR A 7 5.07 8.86 23.71
CA THR A 7 5.79 9.89 22.95
C THR A 7 5.77 9.61 21.45
N ASN A 8 5.85 8.33 21.05
CA ASN A 8 5.75 7.94 19.64
C ASN A 8 4.39 8.32 19.03
N PHE A 9 3.29 8.11 19.76
CA PHE A 9 1.97 8.49 19.30
C PHE A 9 1.85 10.01 19.13
N TYR A 10 2.26 10.80 20.14
CA TYR A 10 2.23 12.26 20.06
C TYR A 10 3.10 12.82 18.92
N ASN A 11 4.31 12.27 18.74
CA ASN A 11 5.20 12.70 17.65
C ASN A 11 4.59 12.40 16.28
N GLN A 12 3.96 11.23 16.12
CA GLN A 12 3.27 10.89 14.87
C GLN A 12 2.15 11.88 14.57
N THR A 13 1.28 12.14 15.55
CA THR A 13 0.15 13.07 15.38
C THR A 13 0.62 14.47 15.03
N PHE A 14 1.66 14.97 15.71
CA PHE A 14 2.25 16.28 15.41
C PHE A 14 2.77 16.37 13.96
N LEU A 15 3.43 15.32 13.46
CA LEU A 15 3.92 15.29 12.08
C LEU A 15 2.77 15.27 11.07
N GLU A 16 1.72 14.48 11.33
CA GLU A 16 0.53 14.39 10.48
C GLU A 16 -0.24 15.71 10.41
N GLU A 17 -0.36 16.43 11.52
CA GLU A 17 -1.00 17.76 11.59
C GLU A 17 -0.20 18.84 10.84
N LYS A 18 1.12 18.71 10.77
CA LYS A 18 2.00 19.71 10.15
C LYS A 18 1.85 19.79 8.63
N CYS A 19 1.64 18.66 7.95
CA CYS A 19 1.50 18.60 6.50
C CYS A 19 0.85 17.28 6.07
N ARG A 20 -0.14 17.34 5.16
CA ARG A 20 -0.78 16.14 4.58
C ARG A 20 0.19 15.19 3.89
N LEU A 21 1.31 15.69 3.38
CA LEU A 21 2.37 14.85 2.84
C LEU A 21 2.90 13.88 3.91
N ASN A 22 3.03 14.30 5.17
CA ASN A 22 3.52 13.43 6.23
C ASN A 22 2.53 12.29 6.55
N GLU A 23 1.22 12.55 6.43
CA GLU A 23 0.20 11.51 6.55
C GLU A 23 0.33 10.48 5.42
N LEU A 24 0.52 10.94 4.18
CA LEU A 24 0.76 10.06 3.03
C LEU A 24 2.06 9.24 3.21
N ILE A 25 3.16 9.89 3.59
CA ILE A 25 4.44 9.19 3.83
C ILE A 25 4.31 8.18 4.96
N ASN A 26 3.58 8.49 6.04
CA ASN A 26 3.30 7.52 7.10
C ASN A 26 2.51 6.32 6.58
N LEU A 27 1.48 6.54 5.77
CA LEU A 27 0.73 5.47 5.11
C LEU A 27 1.66 4.60 4.26
N LEU A 28 2.40 5.20 3.33
CA LEU A 28 3.31 4.51 2.42
C LEU A 28 4.43 3.76 3.14
N SER A 29 4.92 4.29 4.27
CA SER A 29 5.96 3.64 5.10
C SER A 29 5.48 2.36 5.79
N LYS A 30 4.17 2.06 5.79
CA LYS A 30 3.66 0.80 6.35
C LYS A 30 4.23 -0.35 5.55
N ARG A 31 5.06 -1.18 6.19
CA ARG A 31 5.70 -2.36 5.58
C ARG A 31 4.69 -3.17 4.76
N TRP A 32 5.06 -3.48 3.51
CA TRP A 32 4.27 -4.15 2.46
C TRP A 32 3.22 -3.31 1.75
N LEU A 33 2.86 -2.10 2.18
CA LEU A 33 1.75 -1.36 1.56
C LEU A 33 2.04 -1.00 0.09
N THR A 34 3.20 -0.41 -0.19
CA THR A 34 3.61 -0.04 -1.55
C THR A 34 3.79 -1.27 -2.43
N GLU A 35 4.42 -2.31 -1.89
CA GLU A 35 4.66 -3.56 -2.62
C GLU A 35 3.36 -4.26 -3.05
N VAL A 36 2.35 -4.27 -2.17
CA VAL A 36 1.02 -4.80 -2.52
C VAL A 36 0.39 -3.98 -3.65
N MET A 37 0.58 -2.66 -3.65
CA MET A 37 0.04 -1.79 -4.69
C MET A 37 0.71 -2.04 -6.05
N PHE A 38 2.05 -2.13 -6.08
CA PHE A 38 2.80 -2.44 -7.29
C PHE A 38 2.50 -3.85 -7.82
N SER A 39 2.42 -4.85 -6.95
CA SER A 39 2.05 -6.21 -7.36
C SER A 39 0.66 -6.27 -8.01
N ILE A 40 -0.31 -5.48 -7.52
CA ILE A 40 -1.63 -5.33 -8.18
C ILE A 40 -1.48 -4.68 -9.57
N GLU A 41 -0.64 -3.65 -9.70
CA GLU A 41 -0.35 -2.97 -10.97
C GLU A 41 0.28 -3.92 -12.00
N GLU A 42 1.15 -4.81 -11.56
CA GLU A 42 1.76 -5.87 -12.38
C GLU A 42 0.77 -6.97 -12.80
N GLY A 43 -0.46 -6.93 -12.28
CA GLY A 43 -1.55 -7.82 -12.67
C GLY A 43 -1.86 -8.93 -11.67
N ASN A 44 -1.23 -8.94 -10.48
CA ASN A 44 -1.61 -9.84 -9.39
C ASN A 44 -2.93 -9.36 -8.75
N ASN A 45 -4.03 -9.61 -9.44
CA ASN A 45 -5.35 -9.11 -9.08
C ASN A 45 -6.06 -9.92 -8.00
N ARG A 46 -5.46 -11.00 -7.47
CA ARG A 46 -6.10 -11.90 -6.50
C ARG A 46 -5.26 -12.07 -5.25
N PHE A 47 -5.91 -12.36 -4.14
CA PHE A 47 -5.22 -12.60 -2.87
C PHE A 47 -4.18 -13.71 -2.97
N SER A 48 -4.49 -14.82 -3.65
CA SER A 48 -3.54 -15.92 -3.86
C SER A 48 -2.36 -15.50 -4.73
N SER A 49 -2.60 -14.78 -5.83
CA SER A 49 -1.54 -14.28 -6.71
C SER A 49 -0.61 -13.30 -5.97
N LEU A 50 -1.19 -12.37 -5.21
CA LEU A 50 -0.43 -11.46 -4.34
C LEU A 50 0.38 -12.21 -3.28
N LYS A 51 -0.15 -13.31 -2.77
CA LYS A 51 0.52 -14.13 -1.76
C LYS A 51 1.67 -14.94 -2.35
N ASP A 52 1.50 -15.44 -3.56
CA ASP A 52 2.51 -16.21 -4.30
C ASP A 52 3.68 -15.31 -4.73
N ASP A 53 3.37 -14.08 -5.15
CA ASP A 53 4.34 -13.04 -5.49
C ASP A 53 5.08 -12.54 -4.23
N LEU A 54 4.34 -12.11 -3.21
CA LEU A 54 4.87 -11.54 -1.96
C LEU A 54 5.14 -12.62 -0.90
N ARG A 55 6.00 -13.60 -1.22
CA ARG A 55 6.20 -14.86 -0.47
C ARG A 55 6.33 -14.76 1.07
N HIS A 56 6.84 -13.64 1.60
CA HIS A 56 7.07 -13.46 3.04
C HIS A 56 6.00 -12.65 3.78
N ILE A 57 5.02 -12.08 3.06
CA ILE A 57 3.90 -11.40 3.71
C ILE A 57 3.04 -12.43 4.44
N SER A 58 2.51 -12.11 5.63
CA SER A 58 1.51 -12.99 6.27
C SER A 58 0.12 -12.66 5.76
N ASP A 59 -0.82 -13.61 5.85
CA ASP A 59 -2.19 -13.41 5.35
C ASP A 59 -2.89 -12.25 6.07
N ASN A 60 -2.68 -12.15 7.38
CA ASN A 60 -3.19 -11.05 8.19
C ASN A 60 -2.63 -9.70 7.76
N VAL A 61 -1.33 -9.64 7.41
CA VAL A 61 -0.71 -8.39 6.94
C VAL A 61 -1.21 -8.04 5.55
N LEU A 62 -1.29 -9.01 4.62
CA LEU A 62 -1.83 -8.77 3.27
C LEU A 62 -3.27 -8.26 3.32
N ALA A 63 -4.13 -8.91 4.10
CA ALA A 63 -5.52 -8.47 4.29
C ALA A 63 -5.61 -7.05 4.87
N ASP A 64 -4.75 -6.72 5.85
CA ASP A 64 -4.67 -5.37 6.43
C ASP A 64 -4.19 -4.32 5.41
N ARG A 65 -3.22 -4.66 4.53
CA ARG A 65 -2.77 -3.75 3.45
C ARG A 65 -3.83 -3.52 2.39
N LEU A 66 -4.49 -4.57 1.92
CA LEU A 66 -5.60 -4.46 0.97
C LEU A 66 -6.71 -3.57 1.54
N LYS A 67 -7.08 -3.79 2.82
CA LYS A 67 -8.07 -2.95 3.50
C LYS A 67 -7.65 -1.48 3.58
N LEU A 68 -6.38 -1.21 3.93
CA LEU A 68 -5.87 0.17 4.00
C LEU A 68 -5.88 0.84 2.62
N LEU A 69 -5.41 0.15 1.58
CA LEU A 69 -5.42 0.66 0.21
C LEU A 69 -6.86 0.96 -0.26
N GLU A 70 -7.82 0.10 0.06
CA GLU A 70 -9.25 0.29 -0.25
C GLU A 70 -9.83 1.49 0.51
N GLN A 71 -9.55 1.60 1.81
CA GLN A 71 -9.99 2.73 2.65
C GLN A 71 -9.49 4.08 2.13
N HIS A 72 -8.26 4.12 1.63
CA HIS A 72 -7.66 5.31 1.01
C HIS A 72 -8.02 5.48 -0.47
N LYS A 73 -8.92 4.64 -1.01
CA LYS A 73 -9.40 4.66 -2.41
C LYS A 73 -8.26 4.52 -3.43
N LEU A 74 -7.18 3.83 -3.07
CA LEU A 74 -6.06 3.55 -3.95
C LEU A 74 -6.29 2.28 -4.77
N ILE A 75 -7.10 1.36 -4.26
CA ILE A 75 -7.54 0.17 -5.00
C ILE A 75 -9.06 0.07 -5.02
N ILE A 76 -9.57 -0.69 -5.99
CA ILE A 76 -10.95 -1.08 -6.12
C ILE A 76 -11.02 -2.59 -5.87
N ARG A 77 -11.95 -3.00 -4.99
CA ARG A 77 -12.28 -4.41 -4.75
C ARG A 77 -13.52 -4.77 -5.55
N ASN A 78 -13.38 -5.70 -6.49
CA ASN A 78 -14.46 -6.21 -7.32
C ASN A 78 -14.92 -7.57 -6.78
N ASP A 79 -16.14 -7.64 -6.26
CA ASP A 79 -16.76 -8.85 -5.71
C ASP A 79 -17.93 -9.39 -6.54
N ASN A 80 -18.32 -8.67 -7.60
CA ASN A 80 -19.51 -8.95 -8.41
C ASN A 80 -19.19 -9.60 -9.78
N LEU A 81 -18.12 -10.40 -9.87
CA LEU A 81 -17.90 -11.20 -11.08
C LEU A 81 -18.88 -12.39 -11.09
N PRO A 82 -19.76 -12.52 -12.09
CA PRO A 82 -20.83 -13.52 -12.12
C PRO A 82 -20.33 -14.96 -12.32
N GLU A 83 -19.02 -15.19 -12.35
CA GLU A 83 -18.44 -16.51 -12.56
C GLU A 83 -18.38 -17.30 -11.25
N VAL A 84 -18.82 -18.57 -11.26
CA VAL A 84 -18.72 -19.48 -10.12
C VAL A 84 -17.34 -20.17 -10.16
N PRO A 85 -16.55 -20.14 -9.08
CA PRO A 85 -16.82 -19.49 -7.79
C PRO A 85 -16.57 -17.97 -7.89
N SER A 86 -17.42 -17.17 -7.23
CA SER A 86 -17.24 -15.72 -7.17
C SER A 86 -15.87 -15.41 -6.60
N ARG A 87 -15.02 -14.75 -7.40
CA ARG A 87 -13.64 -14.45 -7.05
C ARG A 87 -13.53 -12.94 -6.82
N VAL A 88 -12.93 -12.60 -5.69
CA VAL A 88 -12.60 -11.21 -5.36
C VAL A 88 -11.36 -10.85 -6.17
N GLU A 89 -11.47 -9.76 -6.93
CA GLU A 89 -10.35 -9.18 -7.66
C GLU A 89 -10.04 -7.76 -7.18
N TYR A 90 -8.78 -7.37 -7.26
CA TYR A 90 -8.25 -6.08 -6.88
C TYR A 90 -7.65 -5.40 -8.12
N ALA A 91 -7.89 -4.10 -8.25
CA ALA A 91 -7.28 -3.28 -9.29
C ALA A 91 -6.91 -1.92 -8.70
N LEU A 92 -5.89 -1.25 -9.24
CA LEU A 92 -5.64 0.15 -8.89
C LEU A 92 -6.85 1.00 -9.29
N SER A 93 -7.18 1.97 -8.43
CA SER A 93 -8.11 3.03 -8.79
C SER A 93 -7.42 4.08 -9.67
N ALA A 94 -8.17 5.04 -10.21
CA ALA A 94 -7.57 6.19 -10.90
C ALA A 94 -6.57 6.95 -10.00
N THR A 95 -6.90 7.12 -8.71
CA THR A 95 -5.99 7.73 -7.74
C THR A 95 -4.81 6.83 -7.41
N GLY A 96 -5.01 5.52 -7.36
CA GLY A 96 -3.93 4.53 -7.18
C GLY A 96 -2.91 4.60 -8.31
N MET A 97 -3.36 4.62 -9.56
CA MET A 97 -2.48 4.75 -10.74
C MET A 97 -1.71 6.08 -10.72
N GLN A 98 -2.35 7.19 -10.34
CA GLN A 98 -1.65 8.47 -10.19
C GLN A 98 -0.56 8.41 -9.12
N LEU A 99 -0.84 7.75 -7.99
CA LEU A 99 0.15 7.59 -6.92
C LEU A 99 1.29 6.66 -7.35
N SER A 100 1.00 5.57 -8.05
CA SER A 100 2.03 4.68 -8.62
C SER A 100 3.00 5.44 -9.49
N ALA A 101 2.50 6.23 -10.45
CA ALA A 101 3.35 7.03 -11.34
C ALA A 101 4.22 8.05 -10.59
N LEU A 102 3.76 8.60 -9.46
CA LEU A 102 4.59 9.46 -8.61
C LEU A 102 5.69 8.66 -7.90
N LEU A 103 5.37 7.45 -7.43
CA LEU A 103 6.34 6.57 -6.78
C LEU A 103 7.39 6.07 -7.77
N ASP A 104 7.04 5.84 -9.04
CA ASP A 104 8.01 5.51 -10.09
C ASP A 104 9.08 6.59 -10.23
N GLY A 105 8.69 7.87 -10.14
CA GLY A 105 9.64 8.98 -10.11
C GLY A 105 10.57 8.94 -8.90
N LEU A 106 10.08 8.52 -7.73
CA LEU A 106 10.90 8.33 -6.54
C LEU A 106 11.82 7.11 -6.66
N CYS A 107 11.36 6.02 -7.29
CA CYS A 107 12.20 4.85 -7.60
C CYS A 107 13.34 5.26 -8.54
N HIS A 108 13.02 5.98 -9.61
CA HIS A 108 14.04 6.47 -10.55
C HIS A 108 15.08 7.35 -9.87
N PHE A 109 14.64 8.32 -9.04
CA PHE A 109 15.55 9.15 -8.25
C PHE A 109 16.42 8.30 -7.29
N SER A 110 15.80 7.34 -6.61
CA SER A 110 16.47 6.44 -5.68
C SER A 110 17.55 5.58 -6.36
N GLU A 111 17.34 5.18 -7.61
CA GLU A 111 18.28 4.34 -8.37
C GLU A 111 19.46 5.12 -8.96
N ASN A 112 19.24 6.39 -9.32
CA ASN A 112 20.22 7.18 -10.09
C ASN A 112 20.96 8.22 -9.25
N ASP A 113 20.33 8.75 -8.20
CA ASP A 113 20.82 9.93 -7.48
C ASP A 113 21.04 9.68 -5.98
N MET A 114 20.72 8.49 -5.47
CA MET A 114 20.90 8.13 -4.07
C MET A 114 21.79 6.90 -3.87
N GLU A 115 22.67 6.97 -2.88
CA GLU A 115 23.40 5.83 -2.35
C GLU A 115 22.85 5.48 -0.96
N PHE A 116 22.39 4.24 -0.78
CA PHE A 116 21.99 3.75 0.53
C PHE A 116 23.17 3.04 1.20
N PRO A 117 23.55 3.45 2.43
CA PRO A 117 24.59 2.74 3.17
C PRO A 117 24.09 1.32 3.48
N SER A 118 24.93 0.34 3.13
CA SER A 118 24.73 -1.08 3.42
C SER A 118 24.88 -1.40 4.92
#